data_AF-A0A0F1A1Z0-F1
#
_entry.id   AF-A0A0F1A1Z0-F1
#
_cell.length_a   1.000
_cell.length_b   1.000
_cell.length_c   1.000
_cell.angle_alpha   90.00
_cell.angle_beta   90.00
_cell.angle_gamma   90.00
#
_symmetry.space_group_name_H-M   'P 1'
#
loop_
_entity.id
_entity.type
_entity.pdbx_description
1 polymer ?
#
loop_
_entity_poly.entity_id
_entity_poly.type
_entity_poly.pdbx_seq_one_letter_code
_entity_poly.pdbx_strand_id
1 'polypeptide(L)' 'MRIVECHISQIKPGDTVEHEGKLMTVSKRNIGWNEFFGISLFGDNYRLGTIKVRKVIFQKWYQGVVVSN' A
#
# COMPACT_ATOMS: atom_id res chain seq x y z
N MET A 1 -3.20 4.93 -14.39
CA MET A 1 -3.28 4.18 -13.12
C MET A 1 -2.58 2.86 -13.32
N ARG A 2 -1.62 2.51 -12.46
CA ARG A 2 -0.89 1.23 -12.55
C ARG A 2 -0.99 0.51 -11.21
N ILE A 3 -1.30 -0.78 -11.23
CA ILE A 3 -1.23 -1.63 -10.05
C ILE A 3 0.14 -2.30 -10.02
N VAL A 4 0.81 -2.25 -8.88
CA VAL A 4 2.10 -2.88 -8.63
C VAL A 4 1.95 -3.77 -7.41
N GLU A 5 2.34 -5.04 -7.55
CA GLU A 5 2.40 -5.96 -6.44
C GLU A 5 3.70 -5.76 -5.68
N CYS A 6 3.60 -5.46 -4.39
CA CYS A 6 4.75 -5.21 -3.53
C CYS A 6 4.58 -5.92 -2.19
N HIS A 7 5.69 -6.05 -1.46
CA HIS A 7 5.66 -6.62 -0.12
C HIS A 7 5.03 -5.60 0.86
N ILE A 8 4.33 -6.08 1.89
CA ILE A 8 3.66 -5.24 2.90
C ILE A 8 4.62 -4.23 3.57
N SER A 9 5.89 -4.57 3.72
CA SER A 9 6.92 -3.68 4.29
C SER A 9 7.26 -2.47 3.42
N GLN A 10 6.93 -2.50 2.13
CA GLN A 10 7.18 -1.38 1.21
C GLN A 10 6.04 -0.37 1.19
N ILE A 11 4.91 -0.69 1.82
CA ILE A 11 3.75 0.19 1.93
C ILE A 11 4.04 1.27 2.97
N LYS A 12 3.82 2.53 2.57
CA LYS A 12 4.01 3.70 3.44
C LYS A 12 2.69 4.45 3.62
N PRO A 13 2.55 5.23 4.71
CA PRO A 13 1.44 6.16 4.84
C PRO A 13 1.36 7.09 3.64
N GLY A 14 0.16 7.26 3.08
CA GLY A 14 -0.11 8.02 1.85
C GLY A 14 -0.19 7.18 0.58
N ASP A 15 0.25 5.91 0.61
CA ASP A 15 0.05 5.01 -0.52
C ASP A 15 -1.42 4.59 -0.65
N THR A 16 -1.87 4.32 -1.87
CA THR A 16 -3.18 3.71 -2.12
C THR A 16 -3.00 2.24 -2.43
N VAL A 17 -3.81 1.39 -1.81
CA VAL A 17 -3.80 -0.07 -2.02
C VAL A 17 -5.20 -0.58 -2.33
N GLU A 18 -5.27 -1.68 -3.07
CA GLU A 18 -6.51 -2.45 -3.20
C GLU A 18 -6.59 -3.44 -2.02
N HIS A 19 -7.57 -3.25 -1.15
CA HIS A 19 -7.85 -4.11 -0.01
C HIS A 19 -9.34 -4.48 -0.05
N GLU A 20 -9.66 -5.78 0.02
CA GLU A 20 -11.04 -6.31 -0.07
C GLU A 20 -11.85 -5.80 -1.29
N GLY A 21 -11.20 -5.63 -2.45
CA GLY A 21 -11.84 -5.13 -3.67
C GLY A 21 -12.17 -3.63 -3.66
N LYS A 22 -11.69 -2.90 -2.66
CA LYS A 22 -11.82 -1.43 -2.56
C LYS A 22 -10.46 -0.77 -2.60
N LEU A 23 -10.40 0.41 -3.23
CA LEU A 23 -9.24 1.27 -3.19
C LEU A 23 -9.23 2.07 -1.89
N MET A 24 -8.20 1.88 -1.08
CA MET A 24 -8.07 2.53 0.21
C MET A 24 -6.72 3.22 0.32
N THR A 25 -6.73 4.46 0.81
CA THR A 25 -5.50 5.18 1.15
C THR A 25 -5.01 4.75 2.52
N VAL A 26 -3.75 4.36 2.59
CA VAL A 26 -3.10 3.89 3.81
C VAL A 26 -2.76 5.08 4.68
N SER A 27 -3.28 5.09 5.91
CA SER A 27 -2.90 6.05 6.94
C SER A 27 -1.93 5.41 7.93
N LYS A 28 -1.24 6.21 8.74
CA LYS A 28 -0.34 5.71 9.79
C LYS A 28 -1.05 4.75 10.77
N ARG A 29 -2.35 4.97 11.04
CA ARG A 29 -3.16 4.12 11.92
C ARG A 29 -3.47 2.75 11.30
N ASN A 30 -3.46 2.66 9.97
CA ASN A 30 -3.76 1.43 9.26
C ASN A 30 -2.56 0.48 9.21
N ILE A 31 -1.34 0.98 9.46
CA ILE A 31 -0.13 0.17 9.53
C ILE A 31 0.12 -0.15 11.02
N GLY A 32 -0.05 -1.42 11.38
CA GLY A 32 0.34 -1.92 12.68
C GLY A 32 1.66 -2.66 12.63
N TRP A 33 2.30 -2.81 13.79
CA TRP A 33 3.45 -3.68 13.94
C TRP A 33 3.33 -4.45 15.25
N ASN A 34 3.61 -5.74 15.22
CA ASN A 34 3.67 -6.62 16.38
C ASN A 34 4.92 -7.50 16.27
N GLU A 35 5.58 -7.77 17.39
CA GLU A 35 6.80 -8.57 17.44
C GLU A 35 6.59 -10.02 16.92
N PHE A 36 5.41 -10.59 17.14
CA PHE A 36 5.10 -11.97 16.72
C PHE A 36 4.66 -12.11 15.26
N PHE A 37 3.94 -11.12 14.73
CA PHE A 37 3.30 -11.20 13.41
C PHE A 37 3.92 -10.26 12.37
N GLY A 38 4.81 -9.37 12.78
CA GLY A 38 5.42 -8.36 11.93
C GLY A 38 4.47 -7.21 11.60
N ILE A 39 4.51 -6.76 10.35
CA ILE A 39 3.74 -5.61 9.86
C ILE A 39 2.32 -6.07 9.50
N SER A 40 1.33 -5.32 9.99
CA SER A 40 -0.07 -5.46 9.63
C SER A 40 -0.55 -4.25 8.83
N LEU A 41 -1.45 -4.48 7.89
CA LEU A 41 -2.08 -3.46 7.07
C LEU A 41 -3.60 -3.66 7.14
N PHE A 42 -4.30 -2.65 7.64
CA PHE A 42 -5.74 -2.72 7.98
C PHE A 42 -6.11 -3.86 8.95
N GLY A 43 -5.15 -4.31 9.76
CA GLY A 43 -5.35 -5.44 10.68
C GLY A 43 -5.07 -6.81 10.05
N ASP A 44 -4.79 -6.87 8.75
CA ASP A 44 -4.32 -8.09 8.07
C ASP A 44 -2.79 -8.10 7.97
N ASN A 45 -2.17 -9.23 8.31
CA ASN A 45 -0.72 -9.42 8.18
C ASN A 45 -0.32 -9.95 6.79
N TYR A 46 -1.27 -10.11 5.87
CA TYR A 46 -1.05 -10.61 4.51
C TYR A 46 -0.30 -11.95 4.51
N ARG A 47 -0.71 -12.87 5.39
CA ARG A 47 -0.02 -14.14 5.70
C ARG A 47 1.47 -13.96 5.98
N LEU A 48 1.80 -13.10 6.95
CA LEU A 48 3.18 -12.76 7.33
C LEU A 48 4.00 -12.19 6.16
N GLY A 49 3.35 -11.42 5.29
CA GLY A 49 3.98 -10.85 4.08
C GLY A 49 4.14 -11.81 2.91
N THR A 50 3.64 -13.05 3.00
CA THR A 50 3.67 -14.01 1.88
C THR A 50 2.76 -13.56 0.74
N ILE A 51 1.63 -12.93 1.06
CA ILE A 51 0.72 -12.36 0.05
C ILE A 51 1.23 -10.96 -0.31
N LYS A 52 1.35 -10.70 -1.61
CA LYS A 52 1.70 -9.38 -2.11
C LYS A 52 0.52 -8.41 -1.98
N VAL A 53 0.82 -7.19 -1.57
CA VAL A 53 -0.13 -6.08 -1.53
C VAL A 53 -0.20 -5.45 -2.92
N ARG A 54 -1.41 -5.23 -3.42
CA ARG A 54 -1.65 -4.49 -4.68
C ARG A 54 -1.64 -3.00 -4.41
N LYS A 55 -0.50 -2.36 -4.65
CA LYS A 55 -0.34 -0.91 -4.55
C LYS A 55 -0.77 -0.23 -5.84
N VAL A 56 -1.57 0.81 -5.72
CA VAL A 56 -2.03 1.62 -6.85
C VAL A 56 -1.18 2.87 -6.96
N ILE A 57 -0.57 3.03 -8.13
CA ILE A 57 0.23 4.20 -8.47
C ILE A 57 -0.57 5.06 -9.44
N PHE A 58 -0.89 6.28 -8.98
CA PHE A 58 -1.47 7.33 -9.81
C PHE A 58 -0.37 8.10 -10.52
N GLN A 59 -0.67 8.57 -11.73
CA GLN A 59 0.22 9.49 -12.43
C GLN A 59 0.20 10.82 -11.67
N LYS A 60 1.39 11.36 -11.42
CA LYS A 60 1.52 12.70 -10.85
C LYS A 60 1.51 13.70 -11.99
N TRP A 61 0.80 14.79 -11.78
CA TRP A 61 0.73 15.91 -12.71
C TRP A 61 1.30 17.14 -12.01
N TYR A 62 2.21 17.84 -12.66
CA TYR A 62 2.71 19.12 -12.18
C TYR A 62 2.74 20.08 -13.36
N GLN A 63 2.08 21.23 -13.23
CA GLN A 63 2.00 22.27 -14.27
C GLN A 63 1.58 21.72 -15.66
N GLY A 64 0.67 20.75 -15.70
CA GLY A 64 0.18 20.16 -16.95
C GLY A 64 1.08 19.10 -17.60
N VAL A 65 2.21 18.77 -16.98
CA VAL A 65 3.12 17.71 -17.44
C VAL A 65 3.01 16.49 -16.53
N VAL A 66 3.04 15.29 -17.12
CA VAL A 66 3.12 14.03 -16.37
C VAL A 66 4.52 13.90 -15.79
N VAL A 67 4.61 13.87 -14.47
CA VAL A 67 5.86 13.63 -13.75
C VAL A 67 5.92 12.15 -13.38
N SER A 68 6.76 11.37 -14.06
CA SER A 68 7.12 10.05 -13.58
C SER A 68 8.21 10.19 -12.52
N ASN A 69 7.95 9.63 -11.34
CA ASN A 69 8.96 9.50 -10.28
C ASN A 69 10.02 8.48 -10.67
#